data_AF-A0A661ZER7-F1
#
_entry.id   AF-A0A661ZER7-F1
#
_cell.length_a   1.000
_cell.length_b   1.000
_cell.length_c   1.000
_cell.angle_alpha   90.00
_cell.angle_beta   90.00
_cell.angle_gamma   90.00
#
_symmetry.space_group_name_H-M   'P 1'
#
loop_
_entity.id
_entity.type
_entity.pdbx_description
1 polymer ?
#
loop_
_entity_poly.entity_id
_entity_poly.type
_entity_poly.pdbx_seq_one_letter_code
_entity_poly.pdbx_strand_id
1 'polypeptide(L)'
;MNIFKITGIVLLFFLVSCKTSFYTEKITHKKCEEPGIVYALPKAKLIVTAEITQEIKQKGIFADYTHLYFNTKNAVLKNETHFYITDFSVKTIPVIDSSKIFRIISSGNINSLLINLSKESFISGINLSDIQAGKVNTEQNNIQNRELKTSVSDYADISLHSVREVRYDTIYKEVIRDSVMIKIPVIRKKEVYKSKAKQAKETADIIFNLRDDRYALLTGENDGNNFPDGVALKQMLKKLSELERNYMSLFTGREMKFIKNYQFEFIPENTTENKSEIMFYFSENKGITTDTVDTPVILNLIKKEIPLKSNLNLNEKNKGIIYRIPGTAEVNIILDDKKLYKTNLVIPQIGILNLIPANFFKEKITVEFYPETGSLKRISE
;
A
#
# COMPACT_ATOMS: atom_id res chain seq x y z
N MET A 1 40.69 50.35 -82.87
CA MET A 1 41.37 49.08 -82.54
C MET A 1 42.26 49.40 -81.34
N ASN A 2 42.04 48.99 -80.09
CA ASN A 2 41.22 47.95 -79.48
C ASN A 2 40.63 48.44 -78.15
N ILE A 3 39.40 47.99 -77.88
CA ILE A 3 38.60 48.23 -76.69
C ILE A 3 39.09 47.30 -75.56
N PHE A 4 39.44 47.86 -74.41
CA PHE A 4 39.74 47.10 -73.20
C PHE A 4 38.44 46.50 -72.62
N LYS A 5 38.42 45.17 -72.48
CA LYS A 5 37.34 44.41 -71.83
C LYS A 5 37.35 44.69 -70.33
N ILE A 6 36.29 45.33 -69.82
CA ILE A 6 35.97 45.33 -68.39
C ILE A 6 35.15 44.06 -68.13
N THR A 7 35.81 43.02 -67.66
CA THR A 7 35.14 41.84 -67.08
C THR A 7 34.68 42.20 -65.67
N GLY A 8 33.38 42.49 -65.53
CA GLY A 8 32.73 42.64 -64.23
C GLY A 8 32.66 41.30 -63.50
N ILE A 9 33.31 41.22 -62.36
CA ILE A 9 33.14 40.13 -61.39
C ILE A 9 31.86 40.44 -60.61
N VAL A 10 30.77 39.75 -60.95
CA VAL A 10 29.56 39.71 -60.11
C VAL A 10 29.83 38.71 -58.98
N LEU A 11 30.27 39.24 -57.84
CA LEU A 11 30.43 38.47 -56.61
C LEU A 11 29.04 38.26 -55.99
N LEU A 12 28.42 37.14 -56.33
CA LEU A 12 27.15 36.69 -55.75
C LEU A 12 27.41 36.26 -54.29
N PHE A 13 27.21 37.18 -53.34
CA PHE A 13 27.18 36.86 -51.90
C PHE A 13 25.95 35.98 -51.61
N PHE A 14 26.12 34.66 -51.73
CA PHE A 14 25.23 33.71 -51.06
C PHE A 14 25.44 33.88 -49.56
N LEU A 15 24.55 34.65 -48.91
CA LEU A 15 24.35 34.59 -47.47
C LEU A 15 23.93 33.17 -47.12
N VAL A 16 24.89 32.31 -46.82
CA VAL A 16 24.64 31.03 -46.15
C VAL A 16 24.20 31.38 -44.73
N SER A 17 22.90 31.61 -44.58
CA SER A 17 22.24 31.60 -43.28
C SER A 17 22.55 30.25 -42.65
N CYS A 18 23.37 30.27 -41.59
CA CYS A 18 23.74 29.09 -40.83
C CYS A 18 22.45 28.53 -40.19
N LYS A 19 21.82 27.58 -40.88
CA LYS A 19 20.62 26.89 -40.38
C LYS A 19 21.08 26.02 -39.21
N THR A 20 20.80 26.43 -37.99
CA THR A 20 20.83 25.51 -36.85
C THR A 20 19.78 24.43 -37.11
N SER A 21 20.25 23.25 -37.50
CA SER A 21 19.41 22.08 -37.68
C SER A 21 19.88 21.00 -36.72
N PHE A 22 19.13 20.80 -35.65
CA PHE A 22 19.22 19.58 -34.86
C PHE A 22 18.10 18.63 -35.26
N TYR A 23 18.32 17.35 -35.03
CA TYR A 23 17.34 16.31 -35.25
C TYR A 23 17.35 15.32 -34.09
N THR A 24 16.21 14.68 -33.89
CA THR A 24 16.02 13.59 -32.94
C THR A 24 15.80 12.30 -33.70
N GLU A 25 16.44 11.24 -33.24
CA GLU A 25 16.22 9.88 -33.73
C GLU A 25 15.97 8.93 -32.57
N LYS A 26 15.23 7.85 -32.82
CA LYS A 26 15.01 6.79 -31.84
C LYS A 26 16.26 5.91 -31.76
N ILE A 27 16.72 5.63 -30.54
CA ILE A 27 17.80 4.67 -30.33
C ILE A 27 17.22 3.26 -30.46
N THR A 28 17.67 2.51 -31.44
CA THR A 28 17.48 1.05 -31.52
C THR A 28 18.72 0.35 -30.98
N HIS A 29 18.59 -0.84 -30.38
CA HIS A 29 19.64 -1.61 -29.68
C HIS A 29 20.99 -1.85 -30.42
N LYS A 30 21.17 -1.34 -31.64
CA LYS A 30 22.44 -1.27 -32.35
C LYS A 30 23.16 0.05 -32.02
N LYS A 31 24.10 -0.03 -31.08
CA LYS A 31 25.29 0.82 -30.90
C LYS A 31 25.11 2.33 -31.12
N CYS A 32 25.21 3.13 -30.05
CA CYS A 32 25.36 4.59 -30.15
C CYS A 32 26.75 4.94 -30.70
N GLU A 33 26.90 5.02 -32.03
CA GLU A 33 28.18 5.34 -32.66
C GLU A 33 28.44 6.86 -32.73
N GLU A 34 27.39 7.67 -32.88
CA GLU A 34 27.49 9.14 -32.92
C GLU A 34 27.25 9.81 -31.55
N PRO A 35 28.04 10.83 -31.17
CA PRO A 35 27.82 11.59 -29.94
C PRO A 35 26.52 12.40 -30.02
N GLY A 36 25.78 12.46 -28.93
CA GLY A 36 24.52 13.21 -28.83
C GLY A 36 23.92 13.17 -27.43
N ILE A 37 22.90 13.99 -27.18
CA ILE A 37 22.21 14.02 -25.88
C ILE A 37 21.07 13.01 -25.91
N VAL A 38 21.00 12.14 -24.89
CA VAL A 38 20.02 11.07 -24.81
C VAL A 38 18.97 11.40 -23.76
N TYR A 39 17.70 11.20 -24.09
CA TYR A 39 16.58 11.29 -23.15
C TYR A 39 15.58 10.17 -23.41
N ALA A 40 14.81 9.83 -22.38
CA ALA A 40 13.73 8.85 -22.48
C ALA A 40 12.36 9.53 -22.30
N LEU A 41 11.32 8.90 -22.84
CA LEU A 41 9.95 9.22 -22.47
C LEU A 41 9.47 8.26 -21.37
N PRO A 42 8.64 8.73 -20.42
CA PRO A 42 8.12 7.91 -19.34
C PRO A 42 6.97 7.00 -19.80
N LYS A 43 6.87 5.83 -19.20
CA LYS A 43 5.64 5.01 -19.13
C LYS A 43 5.17 4.92 -17.69
N ALA A 44 3.87 4.83 -17.49
CA ALA A 44 3.26 4.67 -16.17
C ALA A 44 3.35 3.22 -15.71
N LYS A 45 3.91 3.00 -14.53
CA LYS A 45 3.75 1.79 -13.72
C LYS A 45 2.67 2.06 -12.67
N LEU A 46 1.64 1.24 -12.64
CA LEU A 46 0.59 1.29 -11.64
C LEU A 46 1.01 0.46 -10.43
N ILE A 47 0.96 1.05 -9.25
CA ILE A 47 1.11 0.38 -7.96
C ILE A 47 -0.28 0.33 -7.32
N VAL A 48 -0.84 -0.87 -7.26
CA VAL A 48 -2.14 -1.12 -6.65
C VAL A 48 -1.93 -1.66 -5.25
N THR A 49 -2.42 -0.95 -4.25
CA THR A 49 -2.38 -1.40 -2.85
C THR A 49 -3.76 -1.91 -2.47
N ALA A 50 -3.85 -3.19 -2.09
CA ALA A 50 -5.04 -3.80 -1.50
C ALA A 50 -4.90 -3.79 0.02
N GLU A 51 -5.89 -3.21 0.71
CA GLU A 51 -6.00 -3.30 2.16
C GLU A 51 -6.90 -4.48 2.52
N ILE A 52 -6.34 -5.43 3.27
CA ILE A 52 -7.04 -6.63 3.74
C ILE A 52 -7.12 -6.59 5.26
N THR A 53 -8.34 -6.66 5.79
CA THR A 53 -8.58 -6.84 7.22
C THR A 53 -8.77 -8.31 7.53
N GLN A 54 -7.90 -8.85 8.38
CA GLN A 54 -8.03 -10.17 8.97
C GLN A 54 -8.72 -10.04 10.34
N GLU A 55 -9.91 -10.58 10.47
CA GLU A 55 -10.67 -10.66 11.71
C GLU A 55 -10.56 -12.06 12.30
N ILE A 56 -9.98 -12.17 13.50
CA ILE A 56 -9.85 -13.42 14.25
C ILE A 56 -10.77 -13.36 15.45
N LYS A 57 -11.71 -14.30 15.52
CA LYS A 57 -12.56 -14.53 16.69
C LYS A 57 -12.06 -15.75 17.43
N GLN A 58 -11.73 -15.59 18.70
CA GLN A 58 -11.27 -16.67 19.56
C GLN A 58 -12.28 -16.91 20.68
N LYS A 59 -12.75 -18.16 20.80
CA LYS A 59 -13.65 -18.62 21.86
C LYS A 59 -12.97 -18.46 23.21
N GLY A 60 -13.66 -17.82 24.15
CA GLY A 60 -13.26 -17.78 25.55
C GLY A 60 -13.35 -19.17 26.20
N ILE A 61 -12.41 -19.50 27.09
CA ILE A 61 -12.38 -20.81 27.77
C ILE A 61 -13.66 -21.13 28.57
N PHE A 62 -14.39 -20.10 29.01
CA PHE A 62 -15.63 -20.14 29.78
C PHE A 62 -16.82 -19.59 28.99
N ALA A 63 -16.74 -19.50 27.66
CA ALA A 63 -17.79 -18.90 26.84
C ALA A 63 -19.17 -19.55 26.98
N ASP A 64 -19.20 -20.85 27.28
CA ASP A 64 -20.44 -21.59 27.50
C ASP A 64 -21.16 -21.16 28.80
N TYR A 65 -20.48 -20.47 29.71
CA TYR A 65 -21.02 -19.98 30.98
C TYR A 65 -21.35 -18.48 30.98
N THR A 66 -21.14 -17.78 29.85
CA THR A 66 -21.33 -16.32 29.78
C THR A 66 -22.75 -15.89 30.12
N HIS A 67 -23.76 -16.59 29.60
CA HIS A 67 -25.16 -16.29 29.90
C HIS A 67 -25.49 -16.54 31.38
N LEU A 68 -24.92 -17.58 31.99
CA LEU A 68 -25.17 -17.94 33.38
C LEU A 68 -24.72 -16.82 34.34
N TYR A 69 -23.53 -16.26 34.13
CA TYR A 69 -22.96 -15.28 35.06
C TYR A 69 -23.23 -13.83 34.68
N PHE A 70 -23.33 -13.51 33.39
CA PHE A 70 -23.44 -12.12 32.91
C PHE A 70 -24.75 -11.81 32.20
N ASN A 71 -25.68 -12.77 32.13
CA ASN A 71 -26.98 -12.63 31.47
C ASN A 71 -26.87 -12.07 30.03
N THR A 72 -25.80 -12.46 29.31
CA THR A 72 -25.54 -12.02 27.95
C THR A 72 -25.20 -13.20 27.05
N LYS A 73 -25.69 -13.15 25.82
CA LYS A 73 -25.36 -14.12 24.75
C LYS A 73 -24.23 -13.64 23.86
N ASN A 74 -23.66 -12.46 24.16
CA ASN A 74 -22.59 -11.86 23.39
C ASN A 74 -21.24 -12.52 23.74
N ALA A 75 -21.08 -13.78 23.32
CA ALA A 75 -19.84 -14.53 23.47
C ALA A 75 -19.47 -15.21 22.14
N VAL A 76 -18.18 -15.18 21.81
CA VAL A 76 -17.63 -15.96 20.71
C VAL A 76 -17.69 -17.43 21.09
N LEU A 77 -18.48 -18.23 20.35
CA LEU A 77 -18.71 -19.64 20.65
C LEU A 77 -17.79 -20.61 19.89
N LYS A 78 -17.09 -20.12 18.86
CA LYS A 78 -16.17 -20.89 18.01
C LYS A 78 -14.99 -20.03 17.57
N ASN A 79 -13.87 -20.67 17.31
CA ASN A 79 -12.73 -19.99 16.71
C ASN A 79 -12.97 -19.82 15.22
N GLU A 80 -12.88 -18.60 14.73
CA GLU A 80 -13.13 -18.25 13.33
C GLU A 80 -12.08 -17.24 12.87
N THR A 81 -11.68 -17.32 11.61
CA THR A 81 -10.84 -16.32 10.97
C THR A 81 -11.47 -15.96 9.64
N HIS A 82 -11.75 -14.68 9.47
CA HIS A 82 -12.32 -14.15 8.25
C HIS A 82 -11.44 -13.03 7.72
N PHE A 83 -11.41 -12.89 6.40
CA PHE A 83 -10.69 -11.86 5.70
C PHE A 83 -11.68 -11.03 4.90
N TYR A 84 -11.42 -9.73 4.87
CA TYR A 84 -12.22 -8.76 4.13
C TYR A 84 -11.30 -7.85 3.34
N ILE A 85 -11.61 -7.62 2.06
CA ILE A 85 -11.00 -6.54 1.31
C ILE A 85 -11.68 -5.24 1.76
N THR A 86 -10.93 -4.34 2.40
CA THR A 86 -11.49 -3.10 2.95
C THR A 86 -11.33 -1.92 2.01
N ASP A 87 -10.19 -1.81 1.34
CA ASP A 87 -9.91 -0.69 0.44
C ASP A 87 -8.93 -1.06 -0.68
N PHE A 88 -8.93 -0.26 -1.74
CA PHE A 88 -7.90 -0.25 -2.75
C PHE A 88 -7.42 1.18 -2.99
N SER A 89 -6.11 1.33 -3.22
CA SER A 89 -5.55 2.56 -3.76
C SER A 89 -4.66 2.26 -4.95
N VAL A 90 -4.69 3.15 -5.95
CA VAL A 90 -3.85 3.03 -7.14
C VAL A 90 -2.99 4.28 -7.27
N LYS A 91 -1.67 4.09 -7.31
CA LYS A 91 -0.70 5.15 -7.58
C LYS A 91 0.00 4.88 -8.90
N THR A 92 0.40 5.96 -9.57
CA THR A 92 1.18 5.87 -10.81
C THR A 92 2.59 6.36 -10.55
N ILE A 93 3.58 5.60 -11.00
CA ILE A 93 5.00 5.92 -10.91
C ILE A 93 5.58 5.93 -12.33
N PRO A 94 6.36 6.95 -12.71
CA PRO A 94 6.98 7.00 -14.03
C PRO A 94 8.17 6.05 -14.07
N VAL A 95 8.27 5.27 -15.13
CA VAL A 95 9.43 4.42 -15.40
C VAL A 95 9.89 4.61 -16.84
N ILE A 96 11.16 4.32 -17.12
CA ILE A 96 11.72 4.49 -18.46
C ILE A 96 10.99 3.59 -19.46
N ASP A 97 10.51 4.18 -20.56
CA ASP A 97 10.04 3.43 -21.72
C ASP A 97 11.24 3.05 -22.60
N SER A 98 11.76 1.84 -22.39
CA SER A 98 12.90 1.31 -23.15
C SER A 98 12.67 1.29 -24.66
N SER A 99 11.41 1.29 -25.12
CA SER A 99 11.06 1.32 -26.53
C SER A 99 11.06 2.74 -27.12
N LYS A 100 11.14 3.79 -26.28
CA LYS A 100 11.02 5.21 -26.64
C LYS A 100 12.14 6.04 -26.00
N ILE A 101 13.37 5.63 -26.30
CA ILE A 101 14.59 6.38 -25.99
C ILE A 101 15.03 7.13 -27.24
N PHE A 102 15.40 8.40 -27.08
CA PHE A 102 15.68 9.31 -28.16
C PHE A 102 17.06 9.95 -27.98
N ARG A 103 17.72 10.23 -29.11
CA ARG A 103 18.99 10.93 -29.18
C ARG A 103 18.84 12.20 -30.00
N ILE A 104 19.29 13.32 -29.44
CA ILE A 104 19.35 14.63 -30.09
C ILE A 104 20.76 14.80 -30.64
N ILE A 105 20.84 15.04 -31.95
CA ILE A 105 22.09 15.27 -32.68
C ILE A 105 22.01 16.64 -33.36
N SER A 106 23.08 17.42 -33.23
CA SER A 106 23.25 18.69 -33.90
C SER A 106 24.33 18.56 -34.97
N SER A 107 24.07 19.07 -36.17
CA SER A 107 25.05 19.13 -37.26
C SER A 107 26.03 20.32 -37.15
N GLY A 108 25.95 21.12 -36.08
CA GLY A 108 26.79 22.31 -35.86
C GLY A 108 27.00 22.61 -34.38
N ASN A 109 27.66 23.74 -34.07
CA ASN A 109 28.01 24.15 -32.70
C ASN A 109 26.78 24.15 -31.78
N ILE A 110 26.82 23.36 -30.70
CA ILE A 110 25.66 23.02 -29.83
C ILE A 110 25.28 24.18 -28.88
N ASN A 111 25.92 25.34 -29.00
CA ASN A 111 25.82 26.50 -28.11
C ASN A 111 24.42 27.14 -27.94
N SER A 112 23.33 26.60 -28.49
CA SER A 112 22.01 27.27 -28.47
C SER A 112 20.89 26.56 -27.69
N LEU A 113 21.10 25.34 -27.17
CA LEU A 113 20.04 24.58 -26.48
C LEU A 113 20.52 24.04 -25.15
N LEU A 114 20.02 24.64 -24.06
CA LEU A 114 20.12 24.07 -22.73
C LEU A 114 19.05 22.99 -22.58
N ILE A 115 19.43 21.75 -22.27
CA ILE A 115 18.49 20.65 -22.08
C ILE A 115 18.44 20.29 -20.61
N ASN A 116 17.24 20.32 -20.04
CA ASN A 116 16.98 19.94 -18.66
C ASN A 116 16.40 18.53 -18.64
N LEU A 117 17.03 17.63 -17.87
CA LEU A 117 16.59 16.26 -17.66
C LEU A 117 16.24 16.04 -16.18
N SER A 118 15.31 15.13 -15.91
CA SER A 118 15.08 14.61 -14.56
C SER A 118 16.19 13.61 -14.17
N LYS A 119 16.23 13.23 -12.89
CA LYS A 119 17.17 12.21 -12.37
C LYS A 119 17.07 10.87 -13.12
N GLU A 120 15.89 10.55 -13.61
CA GLU A 120 15.54 9.32 -14.35
C GLU A 120 15.80 9.44 -15.86
N SER A 121 16.41 10.54 -16.32
CA SER A 121 16.66 10.86 -17.74
C SER A 121 15.40 11.21 -18.56
N PHE A 122 14.31 11.64 -17.92
CA PHE A 122 13.17 12.20 -18.65
C PHE A 122 13.44 13.64 -19.05
N ILE A 123 12.98 14.04 -20.24
CA ILE A 123 13.03 15.45 -20.63
C ILE A 123 12.11 16.27 -19.72
N SER A 124 12.68 17.23 -19.00
CA SER A 124 11.95 18.14 -18.11
C SER A 124 11.83 19.54 -18.70
N GLY A 125 12.77 19.94 -19.56
CA GLY A 125 12.68 21.20 -20.27
C GLY A 125 13.79 21.49 -21.25
N ILE A 126 13.62 22.60 -21.96
CA ILE A 126 14.58 23.18 -22.90
C ILE A 126 14.66 24.67 -22.59
N ASN A 127 15.88 25.17 -22.43
CA ASN A 127 16.20 26.55 -22.08
C ASN A 127 15.62 27.00 -20.73
N LEU A 128 15.33 26.08 -19.80
CA LEU A 128 14.89 26.45 -18.45
C LEU A 128 16.07 26.87 -17.58
N SER A 129 15.89 27.94 -16.82
CA SER A 129 16.87 28.38 -15.82
C SER A 129 16.90 27.45 -14.60
N ASP A 130 18.01 27.46 -13.85
CA ASP A 130 18.21 26.59 -12.68
C ASP A 130 17.12 26.76 -11.60
N ILE A 131 16.57 27.97 -11.47
CA ILE A 131 15.46 28.29 -10.54
C ILE A 131 14.16 27.59 -10.96
N GLN A 132 13.94 27.41 -12.26
CA GLN A 132 12.78 26.71 -12.82
C GLN A 132 12.97 25.19 -12.75
N ALA A 133 14.20 24.69 -12.95
CA ALA A 133 14.52 23.27 -12.86
C ALA A 133 14.41 22.70 -11.42
N GLY A 134 14.72 23.50 -10.39
CA GLY A 134 14.70 23.06 -8.99
C GLY A 134 13.32 22.73 -8.41
N LYS A 135 12.23 23.33 -8.94
CA LYS A 135 10.85 23.10 -8.46
C LYS A 135 10.22 21.78 -8.95
N VAL A 136 10.91 21.04 -9.82
CA VAL A 136 10.39 19.83 -10.49
C VAL A 136 10.63 18.55 -9.66
N ASN A 137 11.48 18.60 -8.61
CA ASN A 137 12.03 17.40 -7.95
C ASN A 137 11.45 17.06 -6.57
N THR A 138 10.40 17.73 -6.08
CA THR A 138 10.04 17.68 -4.65
C THR A 138 8.65 17.10 -4.36
N GLU A 139 8.35 15.88 -4.79
CA GLU A 139 7.25 15.08 -4.18
C GLU A 139 7.66 13.61 -4.06
N GLN A 140 8.49 13.30 -3.06
CA GLN A 140 8.74 11.91 -2.65
C GLN A 140 7.62 11.44 -1.72
N ASN A 141 6.71 10.63 -2.25
CA ASN A 141 5.68 9.93 -1.50
C ASN A 141 6.32 8.83 -0.62
N ASN A 142 6.63 9.16 0.63
CA ASN A 142 6.99 8.19 1.65
C ASN A 142 5.79 7.28 1.96
N ILE A 143 5.80 6.07 1.40
CA ILE A 143 4.88 5.01 1.82
C ILE A 143 5.45 4.40 3.10
N GLN A 144 4.99 4.94 4.23
CA GLN A 144 5.30 4.38 5.54
C GLN A 144 4.35 3.21 5.75
N ASN A 145 4.87 1.98 5.71
CA ASN A 145 4.15 0.79 6.15
C ASN A 145 3.85 0.95 7.64
N ARG A 146 2.65 1.46 7.95
CA ARG A 146 2.19 1.61 9.32
C ARG A 146 1.54 0.29 9.71
N GLU A 147 2.31 -0.59 10.35
CA GLU A 147 1.72 -1.65 11.16
C GLU A 147 0.88 -0.98 12.25
N LEU A 148 -0.43 -0.91 12.05
CA LEU A 148 -1.35 -0.62 13.13
C LEU A 148 -1.31 -1.82 14.06
N LYS A 149 -0.42 -1.77 15.06
CA LYS A 149 -0.47 -2.63 16.24
C LYS A 149 -1.80 -2.35 16.93
N THR A 150 -2.84 -3.13 16.60
CA THR A 150 -3.94 -3.30 17.54
C THR A 150 -3.37 -3.94 18.79
N SER A 151 -3.68 -3.33 19.92
CA SER A 151 -3.36 -3.81 21.26
C SER A 151 -3.87 -5.24 21.42
N VAL A 152 -3.01 -6.20 21.11
CA VAL A 152 -3.13 -7.57 21.61
C VAL A 152 -3.00 -7.41 23.12
N SER A 153 -4.14 -7.34 23.79
CA SER A 153 -4.18 -7.46 25.24
C SER A 153 -3.42 -8.73 25.58
N ASP A 154 -2.36 -8.59 26.37
CA ASP A 154 -1.62 -9.72 26.92
C ASP A 154 -2.62 -10.75 27.44
N TYR A 155 -2.37 -12.02 27.13
CA TYR A 155 -3.24 -13.12 27.54
C TYR A 155 -3.61 -12.93 29.02
N ALA A 156 -4.89 -13.09 29.34
CA ALA A 156 -5.29 -13.20 30.73
C ALA A 156 -4.59 -14.45 31.27
N ASP A 157 -3.54 -14.25 32.06
CA ASP A 157 -2.77 -15.35 32.58
C ASP A 157 -3.61 -16.06 33.65
N ILE A 158 -4.24 -17.16 33.24
CA ILE A 158 -5.03 -18.04 34.11
C ILE A 158 -4.14 -18.58 35.25
N SER A 159 -2.80 -18.48 35.13
CA SER A 159 -1.84 -18.92 36.13
C SER A 159 -1.88 -18.12 37.45
N LEU A 160 -2.55 -16.96 37.49
CA LEU A 160 -2.68 -16.17 38.72
C LEU A 160 -3.46 -16.91 39.83
N HIS A 161 -4.23 -17.94 39.48
CA HIS A 161 -4.95 -18.78 40.46
C HIS A 161 -4.78 -20.27 40.20
N SER A 162 -4.74 -21.05 41.28
CA SER A 162 -4.63 -22.51 41.20
C SER A 162 -5.83 -23.10 40.44
N VAL A 163 -5.56 -23.72 39.31
CA VAL A 163 -6.51 -24.59 38.57
C VAL A 163 -6.71 -25.95 39.26
N ARG A 164 -5.98 -26.22 40.35
CA ARG A 164 -6.05 -27.45 41.12
C ARG A 164 -6.76 -27.25 42.46
N GLU A 165 -7.46 -28.29 42.90
CA GLU A 165 -8.10 -28.40 44.21
C GLU A 165 -7.71 -29.70 44.88
N VAL A 166 -7.75 -29.68 46.21
CA VAL A 166 -7.59 -30.88 47.02
C VAL A 166 -8.96 -31.58 47.12
N ARG A 167 -8.99 -32.87 46.80
CA ARG A 167 -10.10 -33.77 47.11
C ARG A 167 -9.67 -34.82 48.13
N TYR A 168 -10.63 -35.22 48.95
CA TYR A 168 -10.47 -36.23 49.97
C TYR A 168 -11.28 -37.45 49.56
N ASP A 169 -10.60 -38.54 49.24
CA ASP A 169 -11.25 -39.80 48.88
C ASP A 169 -11.14 -40.76 50.07
N THR A 170 -12.23 -41.42 50.45
CA THR A 170 -12.18 -42.48 51.45
C THR A 170 -11.72 -43.77 50.77
N ILE A 171 -10.52 -44.24 51.11
CA ILE A 171 -10.03 -45.56 50.72
C ILE A 171 -10.14 -46.50 51.92
N TYR A 172 -10.48 -47.77 51.70
CA TYR A 172 -10.51 -48.75 52.78
C TYR A 172 -9.16 -49.46 52.88
N LYS A 173 -8.48 -49.32 54.01
CA LYS A 173 -7.28 -50.07 54.34
C LYS A 173 -7.69 -51.32 55.09
N GLU A 174 -7.38 -52.50 54.56
CA GLU A 174 -7.55 -53.77 55.25
C GLU A 174 -6.45 -53.94 56.29
N VAL A 175 -6.84 -54.16 57.55
CA VAL A 175 -5.92 -54.38 58.66
C VAL A 175 -6.41 -55.59 59.46
N ILE A 176 -5.48 -56.47 59.84
CA ILE A 176 -5.79 -57.62 60.70
C ILE A 176 -5.60 -57.20 62.15
N ARG A 177 -6.62 -57.42 62.98
CA ARG A 177 -6.56 -57.24 64.44
C ARG A 177 -7.25 -58.44 65.10
N ASP A 178 -6.56 -59.11 66.02
CA ASP A 178 -7.07 -60.28 66.75
C ASP A 178 -7.65 -61.37 65.83
N SER A 179 -6.92 -61.71 64.76
CA SER A 179 -7.30 -62.72 63.75
C SER A 179 -8.54 -62.39 62.92
N VAL A 180 -9.09 -61.18 63.01
CA VAL A 180 -10.22 -60.69 62.19
C VAL A 180 -9.75 -59.60 61.23
N MET A 181 -10.19 -59.70 59.97
CA MET A 181 -9.94 -58.68 58.95
C MET A 181 -10.92 -57.52 59.10
N ILE A 182 -10.41 -56.31 59.32
CA ILE A 182 -11.22 -55.10 59.50
C ILE A 182 -10.87 -54.10 58.40
N LYS A 183 -11.89 -53.56 57.71
CA LYS A 183 -11.74 -52.48 56.73
C LYS A 183 -11.84 -51.14 57.43
N ILE A 184 -10.74 -50.40 57.49
CA ILE A 184 -10.69 -49.09 58.12
C ILE A 184 -10.76 -48.00 57.03
N PRO A 185 -11.75 -47.09 57.07
CA PRO A 185 -11.79 -45.96 56.15
C PRO A 185 -10.63 -45.00 56.45
N VAL A 186 -9.76 -44.78 55.47
CA VAL A 186 -8.64 -43.83 55.53
C VAL A 186 -8.89 -42.73 54.51
N ILE A 187 -8.83 -41.48 54.96
CA ILE A 187 -8.96 -40.33 54.08
C ILE A 187 -7.64 -40.14 53.32
N ARG A 188 -7.68 -40.25 52.00
CA ARG A 188 -6.56 -39.93 51.11
C ARG A 188 -6.74 -38.55 50.51
N LYS A 189 -5.76 -37.68 50.73
CA LYS A 189 -5.65 -36.37 50.07
C LYS A 189 -5.14 -36.57 48.63
N LYS A 190 -5.85 -36.03 47.64
CA LYS A 190 -5.44 -36.02 46.22
C LYS A 190 -5.60 -34.62 45.65
N GLU A 191 -4.63 -34.18 44.84
CA GLU A 191 -4.74 -32.93 44.09
C GLU A 191 -5.29 -33.23 42.69
N VAL A 192 -6.36 -32.54 42.30
CA VAL A 192 -7.06 -32.73 41.02
C VAL A 192 -7.36 -31.38 40.38
N TYR A 193 -7.59 -31.35 39.07
CA TYR A 193 -8.03 -30.13 38.40
C TYR A 193 -9.48 -29.79 38.77
N LYS A 194 -9.75 -28.50 39.02
CA LYS A 194 -11.09 -27.96 39.21
C LYS A 194 -11.92 -28.17 37.95
N SER A 195 -13.23 -28.41 38.09
CA SER A 195 -14.13 -28.47 36.94
C SER A 195 -14.21 -27.11 36.23
N LYS A 196 -14.47 -27.10 34.91
CA LYS A 196 -14.65 -25.84 34.16
C LYS A 196 -15.74 -24.95 34.74
N ALA A 197 -16.84 -25.54 35.20
CA ALA A 197 -17.92 -24.82 35.87
C ALA A 197 -17.45 -24.13 37.17
N LYS A 198 -16.62 -24.82 37.98
CA LYS A 198 -16.05 -24.23 39.20
C LYS A 198 -15.05 -23.12 38.89
N GLN A 199 -14.16 -23.35 37.92
CA GLN A 199 -13.21 -22.31 37.49
C GLN A 199 -13.92 -21.07 36.92
N ALA A 200 -14.98 -21.28 36.12
CA ALA A 200 -15.83 -20.20 35.62
C ALA A 200 -16.50 -19.45 36.77
N LYS A 201 -17.02 -20.15 37.78
CA LYS A 201 -17.59 -19.50 38.98
C LYS A 201 -16.58 -18.58 39.66
N GLU A 202 -15.42 -19.13 40.03
CA GLU A 202 -14.36 -18.37 40.72
C GLU A 202 -13.89 -17.18 39.89
N THR A 203 -13.82 -17.32 38.55
CA THR A 203 -13.44 -16.24 37.64
C THR A 203 -14.52 -15.16 37.54
N ALA A 204 -15.81 -15.55 37.55
CA ALA A 204 -16.91 -14.59 37.60
C ALA A 204 -16.91 -13.81 38.91
N ASP A 205 -16.64 -14.47 40.04
CA ASP A 205 -16.51 -13.83 41.35
C ASP A 205 -15.38 -12.77 41.33
N ILE A 206 -14.23 -13.07 40.70
CA ILE A 206 -13.16 -12.09 40.51
C ILE A 206 -13.64 -10.87 39.71
N ILE A 207 -14.40 -11.07 38.64
CA ILE A 207 -14.94 -9.97 37.82
C ILE A 207 -15.90 -9.10 38.64
N PHE A 208 -16.75 -9.72 39.46
CA PHE A 208 -17.66 -8.97 40.35
C PHE A 208 -16.87 -8.17 41.38
N ASN A 209 -15.87 -8.77 42.03
CA ASN A 209 -14.98 -8.05 42.96
C ASN A 209 -14.27 -6.86 42.29
N LEU A 210 -13.75 -7.02 41.07
CA LEU A 210 -13.11 -5.92 40.33
C LEU A 210 -14.10 -4.77 40.01
N ARG A 211 -15.39 -5.08 39.81
CA ARG A 211 -16.43 -4.06 39.59
C ARG A 211 -16.78 -3.34 40.87
N ASP A 212 -16.87 -4.07 41.98
CA ASP A 212 -17.13 -3.51 43.30
C ASP A 212 -15.96 -2.61 43.73
N ASP A 213 -14.71 -3.04 43.54
CA ASP A 213 -13.50 -2.24 43.77
C ASP A 213 -13.51 -0.96 42.92
N ARG A 214 -13.89 -1.06 41.65
CA ARG A 214 -14.00 0.10 40.77
C ARG A 214 -15.11 1.05 41.22
N TYR A 215 -16.26 0.53 41.66
CA TYR A 215 -17.36 1.33 42.18
C TYR A 215 -16.93 2.08 43.45
N ALA A 216 -16.33 1.38 44.41
CA ALA A 216 -15.87 1.98 45.66
C ALA A 216 -14.82 3.08 45.44
N LEU A 217 -13.89 2.91 44.49
CA LEU A 217 -12.93 3.95 44.10
C LEU A 217 -13.59 5.18 43.44
N LEU A 218 -14.72 5.00 42.76
CA LEU A 218 -15.45 6.10 42.14
C LEU A 218 -16.35 6.83 43.13
N THR A 219 -16.94 6.12 44.10
CA THR A 219 -17.84 6.70 45.12
C THR A 219 -17.10 7.26 46.31
N GLY A 220 -15.85 6.85 46.54
CA GLY A 220 -15.07 7.25 47.71
C GLY A 220 -15.56 6.60 49.01
N GLU A 221 -16.40 5.56 48.93
CA GLU A 221 -16.99 4.89 50.11
C GLU A 221 -15.96 4.21 51.03
N ASN A 222 -14.72 3.99 50.56
CA ASN A 222 -13.68 3.28 51.31
C ASN A 222 -12.57 4.16 51.90
N ASP A 223 -12.54 5.47 51.61
CA ASP A 223 -11.42 6.32 52.01
C ASP A 223 -11.86 7.35 53.07
N GLY A 224 -11.74 6.97 54.35
CA GLY A 224 -11.94 7.84 55.51
C GLY A 224 -10.90 8.96 55.70
N ASN A 225 -10.27 9.45 54.62
CA ASN A 225 -9.44 10.67 54.43
C ASN A 225 -8.24 10.49 53.47
N ASN A 226 -8.05 9.34 52.83
CA ASN A 226 -6.89 9.05 51.97
C ASN A 226 -7.27 8.76 50.50
N PHE A 227 -8.10 9.61 49.90
CA PHE A 227 -8.44 9.47 48.50
C PHE A 227 -7.21 9.79 47.60
N PRO A 228 -6.84 8.92 46.64
CA PRO A 228 -5.66 9.13 45.81
C PRO A 228 -5.80 10.38 44.92
N ASP A 229 -4.66 10.96 44.53
CA ASP A 229 -4.66 12.09 43.61
C ASP A 229 -5.27 11.74 42.25
N GLY A 230 -5.68 12.75 41.49
CA GLY A 230 -6.41 12.54 40.23
C GLY A 230 -5.62 11.75 39.17
N VAL A 231 -4.29 11.74 39.23
CA VAL A 231 -3.43 11.00 38.29
C VAL A 231 -3.33 9.53 38.70
N ALA A 232 -3.07 9.25 39.98
CA ALA A 232 -3.02 7.92 40.54
C ALA A 232 -4.38 7.22 40.41
N LEU A 233 -5.48 7.91 40.74
CA LEU A 233 -6.82 7.38 40.56
C LEU A 233 -7.08 6.98 39.10
N LYS A 234 -6.73 7.85 38.14
CA LYS A 234 -6.88 7.54 36.71
C LYS A 234 -6.08 6.31 36.29
N GLN A 235 -4.87 6.13 36.81
CA GLN A 235 -4.04 4.96 36.52
C GLN A 235 -4.61 3.68 37.16
N MET A 236 -5.08 3.75 38.41
CA MET A 236 -5.73 2.64 39.10
C MET A 236 -7.00 2.20 38.36
N LEU A 237 -7.89 3.13 38.03
CA LEU A 237 -9.11 2.85 37.26
C LEU A 237 -8.81 2.25 35.89
N LYS A 238 -7.76 2.73 35.22
CA LYS A 238 -7.29 2.15 33.96
C LYS A 238 -6.84 0.69 34.15
N LYS A 239 -6.05 0.40 35.19
CA LYS A 239 -5.56 -0.96 35.48
C LYS A 239 -6.67 -1.92 35.88
N LEU A 240 -7.63 -1.49 36.72
CA LEU A 240 -8.82 -2.29 37.04
C LEU A 240 -9.64 -2.60 35.79
N SER A 241 -9.83 -1.61 34.92
CA SER A 241 -10.57 -1.81 33.66
C SER A 241 -9.83 -2.72 32.66
N GLU A 242 -8.50 -2.71 32.66
CA GLU A 242 -7.68 -3.66 31.90
C GLU A 242 -7.85 -5.09 32.44
N LEU A 243 -7.76 -5.28 33.76
CA LEU A 243 -7.95 -6.57 34.42
C LEU A 243 -9.37 -7.12 34.22
N GLU A 244 -10.41 -6.31 34.43
CA GLU A 244 -11.81 -6.72 34.24
C GLU A 244 -12.01 -7.22 32.80
N ARG A 245 -11.53 -6.47 31.80
CA ARG A 245 -11.63 -6.84 30.38
C ARG A 245 -10.88 -8.13 30.07
N ASN A 246 -9.70 -8.32 30.67
CA ASN A 246 -8.91 -9.53 30.49
C ASN A 246 -9.64 -10.77 31.04
N TYR A 247 -10.16 -10.72 32.28
CA TYR A 247 -10.95 -11.83 32.83
C TYR A 247 -12.28 -12.03 32.09
N MET A 248 -12.97 -10.95 31.72
CA MET A 248 -14.20 -11.01 30.92
C MET A 248 -13.97 -11.67 29.56
N SER A 249 -12.79 -11.51 28.94
CA SER A 249 -12.46 -12.16 27.67
C SER A 249 -12.40 -13.69 27.77
N LEU A 250 -12.23 -14.25 28.98
CA LEU A 250 -12.32 -15.70 29.19
C LEU A 250 -13.76 -16.20 28.99
N PHE A 251 -14.76 -15.34 29.17
CA PHE A 251 -16.18 -15.63 28.92
C PHE A 251 -16.61 -15.15 27.54
N THR A 252 -16.42 -13.87 27.23
CA THR A 252 -16.88 -13.28 25.97
C THR A 252 -16.06 -13.73 24.75
N GLY A 253 -14.84 -14.23 24.95
CA GLY A 253 -13.89 -14.45 23.89
C GLY A 253 -13.15 -13.17 23.50
N ARG A 254 -12.38 -13.25 22.42
CA ARG A 254 -11.60 -12.12 21.89
C ARG A 254 -11.83 -11.97 20.41
N GLU A 255 -11.93 -10.73 19.96
CA GLU A 255 -11.91 -10.38 18.54
C GLU A 255 -10.67 -9.54 18.28
N MET A 256 -9.87 -9.94 17.29
CA MET A 256 -8.66 -9.24 16.87
C MET A 256 -8.79 -8.87 15.41
N LYS A 257 -8.41 -7.64 15.05
CA LYS A 257 -8.41 -7.16 13.66
C LYS A 257 -7.01 -6.76 13.27
N PHE A 258 -6.48 -7.36 12.21
CA PHE A 258 -5.18 -7.03 11.65
C PHE A 258 -5.37 -6.47 10.24
N ILE A 259 -4.87 -5.27 10.01
CA ILE A 259 -4.88 -4.64 8.69
C ILE A 259 -3.55 -4.95 8.01
N LYS A 260 -3.61 -5.51 6.79
CA LYS A 260 -2.45 -5.86 5.97
C LYS A 260 -2.57 -5.19 4.62
N ASN A 261 -1.50 -4.55 4.17
CA ASN A 261 -1.41 -3.89 2.88
C ASN A 261 -0.57 -4.73 1.92
N TYR A 262 -1.12 -5.05 0.75
CA TYR A 262 -0.45 -5.81 -0.30
C TYR A 262 -0.31 -4.96 -1.54
N GLN A 263 0.90 -4.92 -2.11
CA GLN A 263 1.19 -4.11 -3.29
C GLN A 263 1.40 -4.99 -4.52
N PHE A 264 0.74 -4.61 -5.61
CA PHE A 264 0.82 -5.26 -6.91
C PHE A 264 1.29 -4.24 -7.95
N GLU A 265 2.25 -4.64 -8.77
CA GLU A 265 2.80 -3.80 -9.82
C GLU A 265 2.22 -4.19 -11.18
N PHE A 266 1.76 -3.21 -11.96
CA PHE A 266 1.23 -3.44 -13.29
C PHE A 266 1.72 -2.37 -14.26
N ILE A 267 2.30 -2.77 -15.39
CA ILE A 267 2.71 -1.86 -16.46
C ILE A 267 1.79 -2.08 -17.66
N PRO A 268 0.80 -1.20 -17.90
CA PRO A 268 -0.05 -1.30 -19.06
C PRO A 268 0.77 -1.17 -20.35
N GLU A 269 0.52 -2.03 -21.32
CA GLU A 269 1.08 -1.90 -22.67
C GLU A 269 0.10 -1.21 -23.63
N ASN A 270 0.63 -0.60 -24.68
CA ASN A 270 -0.17 0.05 -25.71
C ASN A 270 -0.69 -0.96 -26.74
N THR A 271 -1.63 -1.80 -26.33
CA THR A 271 -2.40 -2.72 -27.19
C THR A 271 -3.71 -2.08 -27.69
N THR A 272 -4.34 -2.61 -28.73
CA THR A 272 -5.61 -2.10 -29.25
C THR A 272 -6.83 -2.41 -28.37
N GLU A 273 -6.74 -3.38 -27.46
CA GLU A 273 -7.87 -3.86 -26.67
C GLU A 273 -7.81 -3.43 -25.19
N ASN A 274 -8.99 -3.37 -24.56
CA ASN A 274 -9.11 -3.24 -23.11
C ASN A 274 -8.40 -4.43 -22.44
N LYS A 275 -7.52 -4.15 -21.49
CA LYS A 275 -6.73 -5.20 -20.84
C LYS A 275 -7.33 -5.51 -19.47
N SER A 276 -7.71 -6.77 -19.28
CA SER A 276 -8.07 -7.32 -17.98
C SER A 276 -6.98 -8.26 -17.51
N GLU A 277 -6.47 -8.06 -16.29
CA GLU A 277 -5.43 -8.90 -15.70
C GLU A 277 -5.86 -9.31 -14.29
N ILE A 278 -5.71 -10.60 -13.97
CA ILE A 278 -5.98 -11.11 -12.63
C ILE A 278 -4.83 -10.65 -11.74
N MET A 279 -5.15 -9.91 -10.68
CA MET A 279 -4.15 -9.44 -9.71
C MET A 279 -3.80 -10.54 -8.71
N PHE A 280 -4.83 -11.17 -8.14
CA PHE A 280 -4.73 -12.24 -7.14
C PHE A 280 -6.09 -12.94 -6.98
N TYR A 281 -6.13 -14.07 -6.27
CA TYR A 281 -7.37 -14.72 -5.86
C TYR A 281 -7.66 -14.41 -4.39
N PHE A 282 -8.93 -14.33 -4.02
CA PHE A 282 -9.39 -13.98 -2.68
C PHE A 282 -10.39 -14.99 -2.15
N SER A 283 -10.26 -15.31 -0.87
CA SER A 283 -11.15 -16.20 -0.12
C SER A 283 -11.44 -15.58 1.24
N GLU A 284 -12.69 -15.58 1.68
CA GLU A 284 -13.05 -15.05 3.01
C GLU A 284 -12.36 -15.83 4.15
N ASN A 285 -11.96 -17.09 3.93
CA ASN A 285 -11.32 -17.93 4.94
C ASN A 285 -9.78 -17.92 4.88
N LYS A 286 -9.19 -17.62 3.71
CA LYS A 286 -7.73 -17.65 3.50
C LYS A 286 -7.12 -16.26 3.27
N GLY A 287 -7.93 -15.27 2.91
CA GLY A 287 -7.47 -13.96 2.44
C GLY A 287 -6.97 -14.04 1.01
N ILE A 288 -5.82 -13.43 0.73
CA ILE A 288 -5.17 -13.48 -0.58
C ILE A 288 -4.56 -14.88 -0.79
N THR A 289 -4.83 -15.48 -1.94
CA THR A 289 -4.38 -16.82 -2.31
C THR A 289 -3.95 -16.88 -3.78
N THR A 290 -3.22 -17.94 -4.12
CA THR A 290 -2.84 -18.29 -5.50
C THR A 290 -3.74 -19.39 -6.07
N ASP A 291 -4.64 -19.95 -5.26
CA ASP A 291 -5.53 -21.03 -5.66
C ASP A 291 -6.58 -20.51 -6.66
N THR A 292 -6.60 -21.07 -7.85
CA THR A 292 -7.53 -20.67 -8.93
C THR A 292 -8.98 -21.07 -8.70
N VAL A 293 -9.24 -21.84 -7.64
CA VAL A 293 -10.58 -22.26 -7.19
C VAL A 293 -11.28 -21.13 -6.43
N ASP A 294 -10.50 -20.25 -5.78
CA ASP A 294 -11.01 -19.09 -5.06
C ASP A 294 -11.33 -17.94 -6.03
N THR A 295 -11.96 -16.85 -5.56
CA THR A 295 -12.49 -15.82 -6.46
C THR A 295 -11.38 -14.89 -7.00
N PRO A 296 -11.26 -14.67 -8.31
CA PRO A 296 -10.28 -13.75 -8.87
C PRO A 296 -10.63 -12.28 -8.61
N VAL A 297 -9.64 -11.50 -8.17
CA VAL A 297 -9.68 -10.03 -8.18
C VAL A 297 -9.01 -9.54 -9.46
N ILE A 298 -9.78 -8.86 -10.30
CA ILE A 298 -9.38 -8.49 -11.65
C ILE A 298 -9.18 -6.98 -11.74
N LEU A 299 -8.04 -6.56 -12.29
CA LEU A 299 -7.82 -5.20 -12.73
C LEU A 299 -8.23 -5.09 -14.20
N ASN A 300 -9.22 -4.25 -14.47
CA ASN A 300 -9.66 -3.93 -15.82
C ASN A 300 -9.25 -2.49 -16.17
N LEU A 301 -8.54 -2.35 -17.28
CA LEU A 301 -8.09 -1.08 -17.83
C LEU A 301 -8.82 -0.80 -19.14
N ILE A 302 -9.64 0.26 -19.11
CA ILE A 302 -10.45 0.70 -20.25
C ILE A 302 -9.85 1.98 -20.80
N LYS A 303 -9.34 1.93 -22.03
CA LYS A 303 -8.68 3.08 -22.68
C LYS A 303 -9.74 4.09 -23.11
N LYS A 304 -9.46 5.38 -22.93
CA LYS A 304 -10.26 6.46 -23.52
C LYS A 304 -9.63 6.87 -24.84
N GLU A 305 -10.47 6.99 -25.87
CA GLU A 305 -10.00 7.40 -27.19
C GLU A 305 -9.39 8.81 -27.16
N ILE A 306 -8.31 8.96 -27.91
CA ILE A 306 -7.66 10.25 -28.13
C ILE A 306 -8.07 10.71 -29.53
N PRO A 307 -8.68 11.89 -29.69
CA PRO A 307 -9.17 12.38 -30.98
C PRO A 307 -8.04 12.78 -31.96
N LEU A 308 -6.79 12.48 -31.65
CA LEU A 308 -5.61 12.90 -32.40
C LEU A 308 -4.82 11.66 -32.88
N LYS A 309 -4.43 11.65 -34.16
CA LYS A 309 -3.57 10.61 -34.73
C LYS A 309 -2.16 11.16 -34.91
N SER A 310 -1.15 10.36 -34.56
CA SER A 310 0.25 10.70 -34.81
C SER A 310 0.69 10.15 -36.16
N ASN A 311 1.30 11.01 -36.99
CA ASN A 311 1.94 10.64 -38.25
C ASN A 311 3.46 10.54 -38.12
N LEU A 312 4.00 10.46 -36.89
CA LEU A 312 5.43 10.52 -36.63
C LEU A 312 6.11 9.19 -37.00
N ASN A 313 7.01 9.21 -37.99
CA ASN A 313 7.84 8.05 -38.33
C ASN A 313 9.10 8.02 -37.44
N LEU A 314 9.19 7.02 -36.55
CA LEU A 314 10.31 6.90 -35.61
C LEU A 314 11.58 6.28 -36.22
N ASN A 315 11.50 5.74 -37.44
CA ASN A 315 12.64 5.15 -38.13
C ASN A 315 13.49 6.20 -38.89
N GLU A 316 13.03 7.45 -38.92
CA GLU A 316 13.70 8.56 -39.61
C GLU A 316 14.28 9.58 -38.62
N LYS A 317 15.22 10.39 -39.12
CA LYS A 317 15.75 11.55 -38.40
C LYS A 317 14.70 12.66 -38.40
N ASN A 318 14.09 12.91 -37.25
CA ASN A 318 13.01 13.88 -37.07
C ASN A 318 13.57 15.26 -36.68
N LYS A 319 13.28 16.30 -37.45
CA LYS A 319 13.78 17.67 -37.20
C LYS A 319 13.03 18.36 -36.05
N GLY A 320 13.36 18.04 -34.82
CA GLY A 320 12.69 18.60 -33.64
C GLY A 320 12.87 17.75 -32.39
N ILE A 321 12.08 18.03 -31.35
CA ILE A 321 12.07 17.30 -30.08
C ILE A 321 10.79 16.48 -29.99
N ILE A 322 10.91 15.19 -29.69
CA ILE A 322 9.78 14.27 -29.59
C ILE A 322 9.27 14.28 -28.15
N TYR A 323 7.96 14.46 -28.00
CA TYR A 323 7.28 14.44 -26.72
C TYR A 323 6.04 13.55 -26.79
N ARG A 324 5.41 13.33 -25.64
CA ARG A 324 4.26 12.44 -25.50
C ARG A 324 3.00 13.23 -25.17
N ILE A 325 1.94 13.00 -25.93
CA ILE A 325 0.59 13.43 -25.54
C ILE A 325 -0.04 12.22 -24.83
N PRO A 326 -0.23 12.27 -23.50
CA PRO A 326 -0.59 11.10 -22.73
C PRO A 326 -2.06 10.76 -22.95
N GLY A 327 -2.38 9.46 -22.92
CA GLY A 327 -3.76 9.01 -22.91
C GLY A 327 -4.32 8.92 -21.49
N THR A 328 -5.63 8.73 -21.39
CA THR A 328 -6.29 8.46 -20.12
C THR A 328 -6.98 7.11 -20.17
N ALA A 329 -7.06 6.44 -19.04
CA ALA A 329 -7.78 5.18 -18.90
C ALA A 329 -8.60 5.17 -17.62
N GLU A 330 -9.73 4.48 -17.68
CA GLU A 330 -10.48 4.10 -16.49
C GLU A 330 -9.92 2.77 -15.96
N VAL A 331 -9.53 2.76 -14.69
CA VAL A 331 -9.06 1.56 -13.98
C VAL A 331 -10.17 1.12 -13.03
N ASN A 332 -10.62 -0.12 -13.20
CA ASN A 332 -11.62 -0.75 -12.35
C ASN A 332 -11.01 -1.99 -11.69
N ILE A 333 -11.29 -2.19 -10.41
CA ILE A 333 -10.97 -3.44 -9.70
C ILE A 333 -12.27 -4.15 -9.37
N ILE A 334 -12.39 -5.41 -9.78
CA ILE A 334 -13.64 -6.18 -9.79
C ILE A 334 -13.44 -7.50 -9.04
N LEU A 335 -14.42 -7.89 -8.24
CA LEU A 335 -14.55 -9.19 -7.56
C LEU A 335 -16.00 -9.64 -7.69
N ASP A 336 -16.27 -10.84 -8.22
CA ASP A 336 -17.63 -11.39 -8.42
C ASP A 336 -18.62 -10.36 -9.01
N ASP A 337 -18.27 -9.76 -10.14
CA ASP A 337 -19.01 -8.70 -10.85
C ASP A 337 -19.21 -7.37 -10.07
N LYS A 338 -18.83 -7.31 -8.81
CA LYS A 338 -18.86 -6.09 -8.00
C LYS A 338 -17.62 -5.25 -8.26
N LYS A 339 -17.81 -4.00 -8.68
CA LYS A 339 -16.74 -3.00 -8.77
C LYS A 339 -16.37 -2.55 -7.35
N LEU A 340 -15.19 -2.96 -6.89
CA LEU A 340 -14.65 -2.59 -5.58
C LEU A 340 -13.96 -1.22 -5.63
N TYR A 341 -13.38 -0.87 -6.76
CA TYR A 341 -12.67 0.40 -6.94
C TYR A 341 -12.77 0.89 -8.38
N LYS A 342 -12.82 2.21 -8.55
CA LYS A 342 -12.88 2.88 -9.86
C LYS A 342 -12.16 4.22 -9.81
N THR A 343 -11.25 4.44 -10.76
CA THR A 343 -10.55 5.72 -10.90
C THR A 343 -10.19 6.00 -12.35
N ASN A 344 -9.90 7.26 -12.67
CA ASN A 344 -9.37 7.67 -13.98
C ASN A 344 -7.91 8.07 -13.82
N LEU A 345 -7.02 7.47 -14.60
CA LEU A 345 -5.58 7.75 -14.54
C LEU A 345 -5.05 8.21 -15.90
N VAL A 346 -4.04 9.07 -15.84
CA VAL A 346 -3.24 9.45 -16.99
C VAL A 346 -2.18 8.36 -17.20
N ILE A 347 -2.21 7.70 -18.35
CA ILE A 347 -1.31 6.61 -18.69
C ILE A 347 -0.57 7.03 -19.96
N PRO A 348 0.70 7.48 -19.86
CA PRO A 348 1.40 8.08 -20.98
C PRO A 348 1.50 7.16 -22.20
N GLN A 349 1.79 5.88 -21.98
CA GLN A 349 2.12 4.93 -23.04
C GLN A 349 0.94 4.56 -23.95
N ILE A 350 -0.31 4.69 -23.49
CA ILE A 350 -1.50 4.54 -24.35
C ILE A 350 -1.78 5.81 -25.18
N GLY A 351 -1.02 6.87 -24.91
CA GLY A 351 -1.04 8.11 -25.65
C GLY A 351 -0.41 8.01 -27.04
N ILE A 352 -0.15 9.18 -27.60
CA ILE A 352 0.54 9.32 -28.88
C ILE A 352 1.83 10.12 -28.73
N LEU A 353 2.72 9.99 -29.70
CA LEU A 353 3.93 10.79 -29.78
C LEU A 353 3.73 11.94 -30.75
N ASN A 354 4.34 13.08 -30.45
CA ASN A 354 4.32 14.25 -31.32
C ASN A 354 5.69 14.94 -31.33
N LEU A 355 5.90 15.84 -32.29
CA LEU A 355 7.17 16.51 -32.52
C LEU A 355 6.99 18.02 -32.37
N ILE A 356 7.85 18.67 -31.59
CA ILE A 356 8.04 20.12 -31.63
C ILE A 356 9.09 20.41 -32.72
N PRO A 357 8.74 21.05 -33.85
CA PRO A 357 9.68 21.28 -34.94
C PRO A 357 10.89 22.11 -34.50
N ALA A 358 12.08 21.79 -35.03
CA ALA A 358 13.33 22.48 -34.69
C ALA A 358 13.28 24.01 -34.93
N ASN A 359 12.40 24.47 -35.85
CA ASN A 359 12.22 25.88 -36.14
C ASN A 359 11.70 26.72 -34.95
N PHE A 360 10.97 26.11 -34.01
CA PHE A 360 10.49 26.80 -32.80
C PHE A 360 11.64 27.22 -31.88
N PHE A 361 12.79 26.55 -31.96
CA PHE A 361 13.93 26.83 -31.09
C PHE A 361 14.92 27.84 -31.66
N LYS A 362 14.55 28.54 -32.74
CA LYS A 362 15.38 29.62 -33.31
C LYS A 362 15.28 30.92 -32.52
N GLU A 363 14.15 31.12 -31.86
CA GLU A 363 13.89 32.24 -30.94
C GLU A 363 14.26 31.81 -29.51
N LYS A 364 14.32 32.74 -28.55
CA LYS A 364 14.66 32.46 -27.14
C LYS A 364 13.52 31.75 -26.40
N ILE A 365 12.93 30.72 -27.01
CA ILE A 365 11.81 29.98 -26.46
C ILE A 365 12.32 29.02 -25.37
N THR A 366 11.56 29.01 -24.28
CA THR A 366 11.64 28.08 -23.17
C THR A 366 10.50 27.07 -23.26
N VAL A 367 10.82 25.79 -23.12
CA VAL A 367 9.85 24.70 -23.17
C VAL A 367 9.94 23.90 -21.88
N GLU A 368 8.80 23.70 -21.23
CA GLU A 368 8.70 22.92 -19.99
C GLU A 368 7.86 21.67 -20.27
N PHE A 369 8.32 20.52 -19.77
CA PHE A 369 7.62 19.24 -19.86
C PHE A 369 7.24 18.73 -18.47
N TYR A 370 6.20 17.91 -18.39
CA TYR A 370 5.92 17.09 -17.22
C TYR A 370 6.78 15.81 -17.29
N PRO A 371 7.80 15.62 -16.43
CA PRO A 371 8.68 14.45 -16.50
C PRO A 371 7.94 13.13 -16.28
N GLU A 372 6.86 13.17 -15.49
CA GLU A 372 5.98 12.05 -15.16
C GLU A 372 5.24 11.47 -16.37
N THR A 373 4.90 12.33 -17.34
CA THR A 373 4.05 11.96 -18.48
C THR A 373 4.72 12.19 -19.84
N GLY A 374 5.83 12.92 -19.88
CA GLY A 374 6.51 13.36 -21.09
C GLY A 374 5.71 14.38 -21.90
N SER A 375 4.70 14.99 -21.27
CA SER A 375 3.79 15.91 -21.93
C SER A 375 4.24 17.35 -21.85
N LEU A 376 3.83 18.14 -22.84
CA LEU A 376 4.14 19.56 -22.89
C LEU A 376 3.37 20.28 -21.79
N LYS A 377 4.09 21.00 -20.92
CA LYS A 377 3.52 21.79 -19.83
C LYS A 377 3.34 23.25 -20.21
N ARG A 378 4.41 23.86 -20.74
CA ARG A 378 4.41 25.29 -21.09
C ARG A 378 5.41 25.58 -22.20
N ILE A 379 5.07 26.56 -23.03
CA ILE A 379 5.97 27.24 -23.96
C ILE A 379 5.92 28.73 -23.63
N SER A 380 7.08 29.37 -23.48
CA SER A 380 7.20 30.81 -23.20
C SER A 380 8.41 31.42 -23.89
N GLU A 381 8.31 32.69 -24.28
CA GLU A 381 9.43 33.50 -24.81
C GLU A 381 10.20 34.24 -23.73
#